data_AF-A0A954AAW6-F1
#
_entry.id   AF-A0A954AAW6-F1
#
_cell.length_a   1.000
_cell.length_b   1.000
_cell.length_c   1.000
_cell.angle_alpha   90.00
_cell.angle_beta   90.00
_cell.angle_gamma   90.00
#
_symmetry.space_group_name_H-M   'P 1'
#
loop_
_entity.id
_entity.type
_entity.pdbx_description
1 polymer ?
#
loop_
_entity_poly.entity_id
_entity_poly.type
_entity_poly.pdbx_seq_one_letter_code
_entity_poly.pdbx_strand_id
1 'polypeptide(L)'
;VVTYATFSAMDLQFALLLSVLNGLSVIIPYIGATVVTLPVAIVAYTHFGPSSTWTWVMVVYLIIQILDGNVLVPLLFSEVVSLHPIAIIAAILVFGGVWGVWGVFFAIPLATLVQSVIEAWPRTSSNSPGSVRASE
;
A
#
# COMPACT_ATOMS: atom_id res chain seq x y z
N VAL A 1 13.65 6.59 -0.08
CA VAL A 1 14.60 7.67 -0.45
C VAL A 1 14.28 8.97 0.28
N VAL A 2 13.06 9.51 0.16
CA VAL A 2 12.66 10.76 0.84
C VAL A 2 12.91 10.70 2.36
N THR A 3 12.43 9.66 3.04
CA THR A 3 12.66 9.47 4.49
C THR A 3 14.14 9.43 4.87
N TYR A 4 14.98 8.79 4.05
CA TYR A 4 16.43 8.74 4.27
C TYR A 4 17.08 10.11 4.14
N ALA A 5 16.71 10.86 3.08
CA ALA A 5 17.22 12.20 2.83
C ALA A 5 16.82 13.15 3.97
N THR A 6 15.58 13.08 4.43
CA THR A 6 15.10 13.85 5.59
C THR A 6 15.88 13.52 6.85
N PHE A 7 16.00 12.24 7.21
CA PHE A 7 16.72 11.85 8.43
C PHE A 7 18.21 12.20 8.36
N SER A 8 18.85 12.06 7.20
CA SER A 8 20.25 12.44 7.00
C SER A 8 20.44 13.96 7.06
N ALA A 9 19.52 14.74 6.48
CA ALA A 9 19.56 16.20 6.55
C ALA A 9 19.37 16.74 7.97
N MET A 10 18.69 15.99 8.84
CA MET A 10 18.51 16.30 10.26
C MET A 10 19.57 15.65 11.16
N ASP A 11 20.60 15.02 10.58
CA ASP A 11 21.67 14.33 11.29
C ASP A 11 21.16 13.27 12.30
N LEU A 12 20.07 12.58 11.96
CA LEU A 12 19.49 11.56 12.82
C LEU A 12 20.31 10.25 12.72
N GLN A 13 20.75 9.73 13.87
CA GLN A 13 21.41 8.43 13.93
C GLN A 13 20.52 7.32 13.36
N PHE A 14 21.15 6.30 12.75
CA PHE A 14 20.46 5.19 12.11
C PHE A 14 19.52 5.59 10.97
N ALA A 15 19.73 6.75 10.33
CA ALA A 15 18.93 7.24 9.20
C ALA A 15 18.70 6.16 8.12
N LEU A 16 19.76 5.44 7.73
CA LEU A 16 19.66 4.34 6.76
C LEU A 16 18.73 3.23 7.27
N LEU A 17 18.98 2.69 8.47
CA LEU A 17 18.20 1.62 9.06
C LEU A 17 16.72 1.99 9.20
N LEU A 18 16.44 3.16 9.80
CA LEU A 18 15.07 3.63 10.02
C LEU A 18 14.33 3.89 8.70
N SER A 19 15.01 4.43 7.69
CA SER A 19 14.40 4.68 6.38
C SER A 19 14.12 3.39 5.60
N VAL A 20 14.96 2.36 5.74
CA VAL A 20 14.71 1.02 5.17
C VAL A 20 13.52 0.38 5.88
N LEU A 21 13.48 0.42 7.21
CA LEU A 21 12.32 -0.06 7.97
C LEU A 21 11.04 0.65 7.54
N ASN A 22 11.08 1.97 7.36
CA ASN A 22 9.93 2.75 6.89
C ASN A 22 9.45 2.27 5.52
N GLY A 23 10.37 2.10 4.57
CA GLY A 23 10.07 1.60 3.23
C GLY A 23 9.47 0.19 3.23
N LEU A 24 9.99 -0.72 4.06
CA LEU A 24 9.42 -2.06 4.23
C LEU A 24 8.02 -2.02 4.85
N SER A 25 7.76 -1.06 5.74
CA SER A 25 6.47 -0.91 6.40
C SER A 25 5.33 -0.58 5.42
N VAL A 26 5.64 0.09 4.30
CA VAL A 26 4.64 0.45 3.27
C VAL A 26 3.99 -0.78 2.63
N ILE A 27 4.62 -1.96 2.73
CA ILE A 27 4.06 -3.24 2.24
C ILE A 27 2.76 -3.61 2.98
N ILE A 28 2.64 -3.23 4.26
CA ILE A 28 1.43 -3.47 5.06
C ILE A 28 0.85 -2.11 5.47
N PRO A 29 -0.06 -1.54 4.68
CA PRO A 29 -0.66 -0.24 4.96
C PRO A 29 -1.23 -0.15 6.37
N TYR A 30 -1.13 1.03 6.98
CA TYR A 30 -1.60 1.38 8.34
C TYR A 30 -0.89 0.67 9.52
N ILE A 31 -0.68 -0.66 9.44
CA ILE A 31 0.02 -1.41 10.48
C ILE A 31 1.52 -1.07 10.44
N GLY A 32 2.15 -1.12 9.26
CA GLY A 32 3.57 -0.85 9.12
C GLY A 32 3.95 0.56 9.57
N ALA A 33 3.15 1.55 9.17
CA ALA A 33 3.37 2.95 9.52
C ALA A 33 3.38 3.16 11.05
N THR A 34 2.42 2.55 11.75
CA THR A 34 2.33 2.62 13.22
C THR A 34 3.53 1.93 13.87
N VAL A 35 3.91 0.74 13.38
CA VAL A 35 5.01 -0.06 13.94
C VAL A 35 6.35 0.64 13.79
N VAL A 36 6.61 1.34 12.67
CA VAL A 36 7.88 2.03 12.44
C VAL A 36 7.94 3.42 13.07
N THR A 37 6.79 4.06 13.29
CA THR A 37 6.76 5.36 14.00
C THR A 37 7.32 5.26 15.41
N LEU A 38 7.08 4.14 16.12
CA LEU A 38 7.63 3.89 17.45
C LEU A 38 9.17 3.90 17.50
N PRO A 39 9.90 3.05 16.76
CA PRO A 39 11.36 3.08 16.78
C PRO A 39 11.93 4.39 16.26
N VAL A 40 11.29 5.05 15.28
CA VAL A 40 11.72 6.41 14.84
C VAL A 40 11.62 7.41 15.99
N ALA A 41 10.48 7.44 16.70
CA ALA A 41 10.27 8.34 17.83
C ALA A 41 11.24 8.06 18.98
N ILE A 42 11.47 6.78 19.31
CA ILE A 42 12.40 6.36 20.36
C ILE A 42 13.83 6.76 19.98
N VAL A 43 14.30 6.41 18.79
CA VAL A 43 15.68 6.73 18.36
C VAL A 43 15.88 8.24 18.33
N ALA A 44 14.95 8.99 17.76
CA ALA A 44 15.02 10.45 17.76
C ALA A 44 15.05 11.02 19.18
N TYR A 45 14.25 10.48 20.10
CA TYR A 45 14.22 10.93 21.50
C TYR A 45 15.53 10.60 22.23
N THR A 46 16.06 9.39 22.03
CA THR A 46 17.34 9.00 22.65
C THR A 46 18.51 9.79 22.09
N HIS A 47 18.44 10.22 20.82
CA HIS A 47 19.51 10.97 20.17
C HIS A 47 19.47 12.46 20.54
N PHE A 48 18.31 13.09 20.44
CA PHE A 48 18.16 14.54 20.60
C PHE A 48 17.57 14.98 21.95
N GLY A 49 17.09 14.05 22.77
CA GLY A 49 16.39 14.33 24.03
C GLY A 49 15.07 15.09 23.82
N PRO A 50 14.50 15.68 24.90
CA PRO A 50 13.34 16.58 24.82
C PRO A 50 13.77 17.95 24.28
N SER A 51 14.14 18.01 23.00
CA SER A 51 14.59 19.22 22.32
C SER A 51 13.64 19.64 21.19
N SER A 52 13.76 20.89 20.74
CA SER A 52 13.05 21.40 19.55
C SER A 52 13.35 20.55 18.31
N THR A 53 14.58 20.04 18.18
CA THR A 53 15.00 19.17 17.08
C THR A 53 14.20 17.86 17.05
N TRP A 54 13.98 17.22 18.21
CA TRP A 54 13.14 16.02 18.29
C TRP A 54 11.72 16.29 17.78
N THR A 55 11.12 17.40 18.22
CA THR A 55 9.79 17.81 17.77
C THR A 55 9.75 18.01 16.26
N TRP A 56 10.76 18.66 15.69
CA TRP A 56 10.86 18.86 14.24
C TRP A 56 11.00 17.55 13.47
N VAL A 57 11.81 16.61 13.96
CA VAL A 57 11.94 15.27 13.34
C VAL A 57 10.58 14.59 13.30
N MET A 58 9.84 14.63 14.42
CA MET A 58 8.51 14.02 14.51
C MET A 58 7.48 14.71 13.61
N VAL A 59 7.49 16.05 13.51
CA VAL A 59 6.58 16.81 12.64
C VAL A 59 6.85 16.49 11.17
N VAL A 60 8.11 16.56 10.73
CA VAL A 60 8.46 16.26 9.33
C VAL A 60 8.17 14.80 9.02
N TYR A 61 8.47 13.88 9.93
CA TYR A 61 8.14 12.47 9.77
C TYR A 61 6.64 12.22 9.68
N LEU A 62 5.83 12.90 10.51
CA LEU A 62 4.37 12.79 10.45
C LEU A 62 3.82 13.29 9.12
N ILE A 63 4.37 14.38 8.57
CA ILE A 63 4.01 14.86 7.22
C ILE A 63 4.31 13.78 6.18
N ILE A 64 5.48 13.12 6.26
CA ILE A 64 5.82 11.99 5.39
C ILE A 64 4.77 10.88 5.53
N GLN A 65 4.39 10.49 6.75
CA GLN A 65 3.39 9.43 6.97
C GLN A 65 2.00 9.79 6.42
N ILE A 66 1.60 11.05 6.52
CA ILE A 66 0.33 11.54 5.95
C ILE A 66 0.38 11.45 4.42
N LEU A 67 1.49 11.87 3.79
CA LEU A 67 1.67 11.76 2.35
C LEU A 67 1.72 10.29 1.90
N ASP A 68 2.45 9.44 2.63
CA ASP A 68 2.56 8.02 2.36
C ASP A 68 1.18 7.35 2.42
N GLY A 69 0.43 7.56 3.51
CA GLY A 69 -0.86 6.91 3.74
C GLY A 69 -2.02 7.46 2.92
N ASN A 70 -2.08 8.77 2.67
CA ASN A 70 -3.24 9.40 2.02
C ASN A 70 -3.03 9.71 0.54
N VAL A 71 -1.78 9.75 0.06
CA VAL A 71 -1.48 10.05 -1.35
C VAL A 71 -0.81 8.86 -2.02
N LEU A 72 0.34 8.40 -1.51
CA LEU A 72 1.10 7.34 -2.18
C LEU A 72 0.36 6.01 -2.18
N VAL A 73 -0.24 5.60 -1.06
CA VAL A 73 -1.02 4.36 -1.02
C VAL A 73 -2.17 4.41 -2.03
N PRO A 74 -3.09 5.39 -2.02
CA PRO A 74 -4.13 5.47 -3.04
C PRO A 74 -3.58 5.55 -4.45
N LEU A 75 -2.52 6.31 -4.74
CA LEU A 75 -1.99 6.46 -6.09
C LEU A 75 -1.33 5.17 -6.62
N LEU A 76 -0.65 4.41 -5.75
CA LEU A 76 -0.07 3.11 -6.11
C LEU A 76 -1.13 2.03 -6.28
N PHE A 77 -2.26 2.13 -5.58
CA PHE A 77 -3.34 1.14 -5.61
C PHE A 77 -4.60 1.61 -6.37
N SER A 78 -4.62 2.84 -6.93
CA SER A 78 -5.82 3.46 -7.51
C SER A 78 -6.29 2.80 -8.79
N GLU A 79 -5.40 2.05 -9.45
CA GLU A 79 -5.64 1.53 -10.79
C GLU A 79 -6.37 0.18 -10.79
N VAL A 80 -6.51 -0.50 -9.64
CA VAL A 80 -6.80 -1.96 -9.66
C VAL A 80 -8.16 -2.39 -9.09
N VAL A 81 -9.02 -1.49 -8.61
CA VAL A 81 -10.13 -1.96 -7.76
C VAL A 81 -11.44 -1.23 -7.97
N SER A 82 -12.06 -1.42 -9.13
CA SER A 82 -13.52 -1.33 -9.26
C SER A 82 -14.19 -2.63 -8.77
N LEU A 83 -13.74 -3.18 -7.64
CA LEU A 83 -14.36 -4.37 -7.06
C LEU A 83 -15.77 -4.02 -6.60
N HIS A 84 -16.75 -4.72 -7.17
CA HIS A 84 -18.10 -4.70 -6.62
C HIS A 84 -18.07 -5.23 -5.17
N PRO A 85 -18.83 -4.65 -4.23
CA PRO A 85 -18.85 -5.09 -2.83
C PRO A 85 -19.08 -6.60 -2.65
N ILE A 86 -19.81 -7.21 -3.59
CA ILE A 86 -20.08 -8.65 -3.65
C ILE A 86 -18.78 -9.47 -3.80
N ALA A 87 -17.82 -9.02 -4.61
CA ALA A 87 -16.55 -9.72 -4.81
C ALA A 87 -15.70 -9.73 -3.53
N ILE A 88 -15.76 -8.64 -2.75
CA ILE A 88 -15.09 -8.53 -1.45
C ILE A 88 -15.73 -9.51 -0.45
N ILE A 89 -17.06 -9.54 -0.37
CA ILE A 89 -17.79 -10.48 0.52
C ILE A 89 -17.50 -11.93 0.12
N ALA A 90 -17.52 -12.25 -1.18
CA ALA A 90 -17.19 -13.58 -1.68
C ALA A 90 -15.76 -13.99 -1.29
N ALA A 91 -14.78 -13.10 -1.46
CA ALA A 91 -13.41 -13.35 -1.05
C ALA A 91 -13.27 -13.56 0.45
N ILE A 92 -13.94 -12.76 1.29
CA ILE A 92 -13.95 -12.94 2.76
C ILE A 92 -14.50 -14.33 3.13
N LEU A 93 -15.61 -14.76 2.52
CA LEU A 93 -16.22 -16.06 2.83
C LEU A 93 -15.33 -17.23 2.38
N VAL A 94 -14.76 -17.15 1.18
CA VAL A 94 -13.91 -18.21 0.62
C VAL A 94 -12.58 -18.28 1.36
N PHE A 95 -11.80 -17.19 1.36
CA PHE A 95 -10.48 -17.19 1.97
C PHE A 95 -10.54 -17.23 3.49
N GLY A 96 -11.50 -16.52 4.10
CA GLY A 96 -11.76 -16.60 5.54
C GLY A 96 -12.19 -17.99 5.99
N GLY A 97 -12.91 -18.76 5.16
CA GLY A 97 -13.20 -20.17 5.42
C GLY A 97 -11.97 -21.08 5.35
N VAL A 98 -11.02 -20.78 4.46
CA VAL A 98 -9.81 -21.60 4.23
C VAL A 98 -8.73 -21.37 5.30
N TRP A 99 -8.49 -20.11 5.69
CA TRP A 99 -7.39 -19.73 6.60
C TRP A 99 -7.84 -19.00 7.88
N GLY A 100 -9.14 -18.86 8.11
CA GLY A 100 -9.66 -18.11 9.25
C GLY A 100 -9.34 -16.62 9.15
N VAL A 101 -8.85 -16.03 10.25
CA VAL A 101 -8.55 -14.60 10.36
C VAL A 101 -7.58 -14.11 9.28
N TRP A 102 -6.58 -14.91 8.94
CA TRP A 102 -5.61 -14.54 7.90
C TRP A 102 -6.24 -14.44 6.52
N GLY A 103 -7.19 -15.33 6.20
CA GLY A 103 -7.93 -15.26 4.95
C GLY A 103 -8.82 -14.03 4.83
N VAL A 104 -9.39 -13.58 5.95
CA VAL A 104 -10.15 -12.32 6.01
C VAL A 104 -9.24 -11.11 5.85
N PHE A 105 -8.06 -11.10 6.48
CA PHE A 105 -7.09 -10.01 6.38
C PHE A 105 -6.62 -9.79 4.94
N PHE A 106 -6.36 -10.86 4.19
CA PHE A 106 -5.92 -10.80 2.79
C PHE A 106 -7.06 -10.77 1.76
N ALA A 107 -8.33 -10.68 2.18
CA ALA A 107 -9.46 -10.82 1.28
C ALA A 107 -9.47 -9.80 0.12
N ILE A 108 -9.12 -8.54 0.39
CA ILE A 108 -9.09 -7.49 -0.65
C ILE A 108 -7.98 -7.75 -1.68
N PRO A 109 -6.69 -7.93 -1.30
CA PRO A 109 -5.64 -8.30 -2.26
C PRO A 109 -5.91 -9.58 -3.06
N LEU A 110 -6.55 -10.59 -2.44
CA LEU A 110 -6.86 -11.83 -3.14
C LEU A 110 -8.05 -11.66 -4.10
N ALA A 111 -9.05 -10.87 -3.72
CA ALA A 111 -10.16 -10.52 -4.61
C ALA A 111 -9.67 -9.77 -5.85
N THR A 112 -8.76 -8.81 -5.68
CA THR A 112 -8.18 -8.06 -6.80
C THR A 112 -7.34 -8.98 -7.68
N LEU A 113 -6.53 -9.86 -7.11
CA LEU A 113 -5.75 -10.84 -7.88
C LEU A 113 -6.65 -11.71 -8.77
N VAL A 114 -7.72 -12.27 -8.20
CA VAL A 114 -8.67 -13.11 -8.95
C VAL A 114 -9.35 -12.31 -10.05
N GLN A 115 -9.79 -11.08 -9.77
CA GLN A 115 -10.40 -10.20 -10.77
C GLN A 115 -9.42 -9.90 -11.91
N SER A 116 -8.18 -9.52 -11.60
CA SER A 116 -7.15 -9.22 -12.60
C SER A 116 -6.85 -10.42 -13.49
N VAL A 117 -6.84 -11.64 -12.96
CA VAL A 117 -6.66 -12.86 -13.75
C VAL A 117 -7.84 -13.10 -14.70
N ILE A 118 -9.08 -12.89 -14.23
CA ILE A 118 -10.29 -13.05 -15.06
C ILE A 118 -10.33 -12.00 -16.18
N GLU A 119 -9.94 -10.75 -15.88
CA GLU A 119 -9.90 -9.65 -16.86
C GLU A 119 -8.78 -9.83 -17.89
N ALA A 120 -7.61 -10.32 -17.46
CA ALA A 120 -6.50 -10.62 -18.34
C ALA A 120 -6.71 -11.89 -19.19
N TRP A 121 -7.76 -12.68 -18.94
CA TRP A 121 -7.99 -13.93 -19.65
C TRP A 121 -8.28 -13.67 -21.13
N PRO A 122 -7.57 -14.31 -22.08
CA PRO A 122 -7.76 -14.07 -23.51
C PRO A 122 -9.20 -14.33 -23.93
N ARG A 123 -9.93 -13.27 -24.28
CA ARG A 123 -11.24 -13.39 -24.92
C ARG A 123 -10.99 -13.48 -26.42
N THR A 124 -11.27 -14.64 -27.01
CA THR A 124 -11.29 -14.79 -28.47
C THR A 124 -12.35 -13.84 -29.02
N SER A 125 -11.92 -12.69 -29.54
CA SER A 125 -12.77 -11.80 -30.31
C SER A 125 -13.18 -12.54 -31.59
N SER A 126 -14.39 -13.08 -31.62
CA SER A 126 -15.01 -13.51 -32.87
C SER A 126 -15.36 -12.26 -33.69
N ASN A 127 -14.37 -11.69 -34.36
CA ASN A 127 -14.61 -10.78 -35.48
C ASN A 127 -15.24 -11.62 -36.59
N SER A 128 -16.57 -11.61 -36.68
CA SER A 128 -17.30 -12.14 -37.84
C SER A 128 -17.15 -11.15 -39.00
N PRO A 129 -16.40 -11.45 -40.07
CA PRO A 129 -16.35 -10.61 -41.25
C PRO A 129 -17.45 -11.07 -42.21
N GLY A 130 -18.53 -10.31 -42.35
CA GLY A 130 -19.41 -10.48 -43.50
C GLY A 130 -20.90 -10.28 -43.24
N SER A 131 -21.35 -9.03 -43.28
CA SER A 131 -22.77 -8.71 -43.54
C SER A 131 -22.95 -7.60 -44.59
N VAL A 132 -21.94 -7.33 -45.42
CA VAL A 132 -21.96 -6.21 -46.40
C VAL A 132 -22.39 -6.64 -47.82
N ARG A 133 -22.83 -7.88 -48.07
CA ARG A 133 -23.07 -8.38 -49.45
C ARG A 133 -24.51 -8.85 -49.72
N ALA A 134 -25.52 -8.23 -49.12
CA ALA A 134 -26.93 -8.61 -49.34
C ALA A 134 -27.82 -7.47 -49.90
N SER A 135 -27.23 -6.46 -50.55
CA SER A 135 -27.99 -5.36 -51.17
C SER A 135 -27.40 -4.91 -52.51
N GLU A 136 -27.07 -5.86 -53.38
CA GLU A 136 -26.84 -5.64 -54.81
C GLU A 136 -27.57 -6.71 -55.62
#